data_AF-A0A922YQ89-F1
#
_entry.id   AF-A0A922YQ89-F1
#
_cell.length_a   1.000
_cell.length_b   1.000
_cell.length_c   1.000
_cell.angle_alpha   90.00
_cell.angle_beta   90.00
_cell.angle_gamma   90.00
#
_symmetry.space_group_name_H-M   'P 1'
#
loop_
_entity.id
_entity.type
_entity.pdbx_description
1 polymer ?
#
loop_
_entity_poly.entity_id
_entity_poly.type
_entity_poly.pdbx_seq_one_letter_code
_entity_poly.pdbx_strand_id
1 'polypeptide(L)'
;MLVVNDPKRHALLHRCVQNNLPGCRIDVVDSYLDAMERSIRMDAHLLVLDLAMDSVLVPALKRFLARAAPQTLIHVFDDSRDHALCAGIDCNRPSVVLLKQSFSALTSGHIPLD
;
A
#
# COMPACT_ATOMS: atom_id res chain seq x y z
N MET A 1 -6.20 3.08 1.01
CA MET A 1 -5.94 3.04 2.46
C MET A 1 -4.46 2.80 2.69
N LEU A 2 -3.85 3.52 3.64
CA LEU A 2 -2.43 3.42 3.99
C LEU A 2 -2.29 2.97 5.45
N VAL A 3 -1.47 1.95 5.70
CA VAL A 3 -1.10 1.47 7.05
C VAL A 3 0.39 1.72 7.27
N VAL A 4 0.73 2.84 7.90
CA VAL A 4 2.10 3.35 8.05
C VAL A 4 2.22 4.06 9.39
N ASN A 5 3.25 3.75 10.18
CA ASN A 5 3.54 4.42 11.45
C ASN A 5 4.62 5.52 11.34
N ASP A 6 5.49 5.48 10.34
CA ASP A 6 6.54 6.47 10.15
C ASP A 6 6.02 7.74 9.43
N PRO A 7 6.14 8.94 10.04
CA PRO A 7 5.63 10.17 9.45
C PRO A 7 6.28 10.57 8.12
N LYS A 8 7.57 10.25 7.91
CA LYS A 8 8.29 10.60 6.67
C LYS A 8 7.82 9.72 5.53
N ARG A 9 7.67 8.41 5.77
CA ARG A 9 7.13 7.44 4.82
C ARG A 9 5.68 7.74 4.53
N HIS A 10 4.88 8.11 5.53
CA HIS A 10 3.52 8.56 5.30
C HIS A 10 3.48 9.76 4.33
N ALA A 11 4.29 10.80 4.56
CA ALA A 11 4.36 11.96 3.67
C ALA A 11 4.80 11.58 2.24
N LEU A 12 5.77 10.67 2.11
CA LEU A 12 6.23 10.16 0.81
C LEU A 12 5.11 9.41 0.07
N LEU A 13 4.46 8.47 0.74
CA LEU A 13 3.38 7.66 0.16
C LEU A 13 2.17 8.51 -0.19
N HIS A 14 1.79 9.42 0.69
CA HIS A 14 0.71 10.36 0.44
C HIS A 14 0.99 11.21 -0.80
N ARG A 15 2.19 11.79 -0.91
CA ARG A 15 2.61 12.55 -2.09
C ARG A 15 2.62 11.68 -3.35
N CYS A 16 3.08 10.43 -3.25
CA CYS A 16 3.07 9.49 -4.36
C CYS A 16 1.64 9.22 -4.86
N VAL A 17 0.70 8.93 -3.96
CA VAL A 17 -0.71 8.71 -4.33
C VAL A 17 -1.29 9.97 -4.98
N GLN A 18 -1.11 11.14 -4.37
CA GLN A 18 -1.65 12.40 -4.92
C GLN A 18 -1.14 12.72 -6.32
N ASN A 19 0.14 12.46 -6.59
CA ASN A 19 0.75 12.74 -7.89
C ASN A 19 0.32 11.77 -9.01
N ASN A 20 -0.02 10.53 -8.66
CA ASN A 20 -0.33 9.49 -9.65
C ASN A 20 -1.83 9.19 -9.76
N LEU A 21 -2.61 9.49 -8.71
CA LEU A 21 -4.05 9.29 -8.63
C LEU A 21 -4.74 10.55 -8.08
N PRO A 22 -4.77 11.66 -8.85
CA PRO A 22 -5.41 12.89 -8.41
C PRO A 22 -6.90 12.66 -8.15
N GLY A 23 -7.39 13.11 -7.00
CA GLY A 23 -8.78 12.92 -6.57
C GLY A 23 -9.07 11.60 -5.85
N CYS A 24 -8.07 10.72 -5.70
CA CYS A 24 -8.22 9.51 -4.89
C CYS A 24 -8.34 9.86 -3.40
N ARG A 25 -9.30 9.25 -2.72
CA ARG A 25 -9.44 9.35 -1.26
C ARG A 25 -8.37 8.51 -0.58
N ILE A 26 -7.61 9.15 0.31
CA ILE A 26 -6.56 8.50 1.10
C ILE A 26 -7.05 8.40 2.55
N ASP A 27 -7.42 7.20 2.97
CA ASP A 27 -7.64 6.91 4.39
C ASP A 27 -6.35 6.35 5.00
N VAL A 28 -5.93 6.93 6.13
CA VAL A 28 -4.73 6.50 6.89
C VAL A 28 -5.20 5.80 8.16
N VAL A 29 -4.59 4.68 8.47
CA VAL A 29 -4.81 3.91 9.70
C VAL A 29 -3.48 3.58 10.33
N ASP A 30 -3.44 3.61 11.65
CA ASP A 30 -2.27 3.42 12.51
C ASP A 30 -2.13 1.98 13.02
N SER A 31 -3.10 1.10 12.72
CA SER A 31 -3.05 -0.31 13.07
C SER A 31 -3.49 -1.23 11.92
N TYR A 32 -2.92 -2.44 11.87
CA TYR A 32 -3.37 -3.49 10.95
C TYR A 32 -4.77 -3.98 11.26
N LEU A 33 -5.20 -3.94 12.53
CA LEU A 33 -6.53 -4.36 12.94
C LEU A 33 -7.59 -3.44 12.33
N ASP A 34 -7.42 -2.12 12.48
CA ASP A 34 -8.32 -1.14 11.88
C ASP A 34 -8.32 -1.23 10.35
N ALA A 35 -7.16 -1.50 9.75
CA ALA A 35 -7.05 -1.74 8.33
C ALA A 35 -7.92 -2.93 7.89
N MET A 36 -7.86 -4.05 8.61
CA MET A 36 -8.69 -5.22 8.30
C MET A 36 -10.18 -4.93 8.43
N GLU A 37 -10.59 -4.34 9.55
CA GLU A 37 -12.01 -4.06 9.81
C GLU A 37 -12.60 -3.13 8.75
N ARG A 38 -11.84 -2.13 8.32
CA ARG A 38 -12.26 -1.19 7.27
C ARG A 38 -12.26 -1.86 5.89
N SER A 39 -11.23 -2.63 5.55
CA SER A 39 -11.14 -3.29 4.24
C SER A 39 -12.34 -4.17 3.92
N ILE A 40 -12.89 -4.88 4.91
CA ILE A 40 -14.07 -5.74 4.73
C ILE A 40 -15.33 -4.94 4.34
N ARG A 41 -15.42 -3.68 4.76
CA ARG A 41 -16.59 -2.81 4.55
C ARG A 41 -16.44 -1.87 3.36
N MET A 42 -15.25 -1.80 2.77
CA MET A 42 -14.94 -0.93 1.65
C MET A 42 -15.14 -1.67 0.32
N ASP A 43 -15.57 -0.92 -0.68
CA ASP A 43 -15.54 -1.36 -2.09
C ASP A 43 -14.09 -1.55 -2.57
N ALA A 44 -13.91 -1.82 -3.87
CA ALA A 44 -12.58 -2.01 -4.46
C ALA A 44 -11.60 -0.87 -4.10
N HIS A 45 -10.54 -1.21 -3.38
CA HIS A 45 -9.55 -0.24 -2.89
C HIS A 45 -8.16 -0.85 -2.85
N LEU A 46 -7.15 0.01 -2.87
CA LEU A 46 -5.76 -0.36 -2.63
C LEU A 46 -5.42 -0.16 -1.16
N LEU A 47 -4.97 -1.23 -0.51
CA LEU A 47 -4.40 -1.25 0.82
C LEU A 47 -2.87 -1.31 0.71
N VAL A 48 -2.19 -0.27 1.19
CA VAL A 48 -0.74 -0.21 1.27
C VAL A 48 -0.30 -0.57 2.68
N LEU A 49 0.41 -1.67 2.83
CA LEU A 49 0.96 -2.17 4.09
C LEU A 49 2.45 -1.82 4.17
N ASP A 50 2.84 -1.05 5.17
CA ASP A 50 4.25 -0.80 5.44
C ASP A 50 4.93 -2.05 6.02
N LEU A 51 5.91 -2.62 5.31
CA LEU A 51 6.63 -3.81 5.76
C LEU A 51 7.44 -3.54 7.04
N ALA A 52 7.92 -2.31 7.24
CA ALA A 52 8.74 -1.99 8.40
C ALA A 52 7.92 -1.87 9.69
N MET A 53 6.59 -1.77 9.59
CA MET A 53 5.71 -1.64 10.74
C MET A 53 5.57 -3.00 11.46
N ASP A 54 5.24 -4.06 10.73
CA ASP A 54 5.34 -5.45 11.22
C ASP A 54 5.41 -6.44 10.05
N SER A 55 6.63 -6.91 9.75
CA SER A 55 6.86 -7.84 8.64
C SER A 55 6.31 -9.25 8.91
N VAL A 56 6.10 -9.61 10.18
CA VAL A 56 5.61 -10.94 10.59
C VAL A 56 4.11 -11.07 10.33
N LEU A 57 3.36 -9.98 10.51
CA LEU A 57 1.91 -9.99 10.35
C LEU A 57 1.45 -9.87 8.89
N VAL A 58 2.25 -9.28 8.00
CA VAL A 58 1.88 -9.06 6.58
C VAL A 58 1.38 -10.34 5.88
N PRO A 59 2.05 -11.51 5.97
CA PRO A 59 1.56 -12.73 5.32
C PRO A 59 0.22 -13.22 5.87
N ALA A 60 -0.01 -13.12 7.18
CA ALA A 60 -1.28 -13.49 7.80
C ALA A 60 -2.41 -12.55 7.35
N LEU A 61 -2.12 -11.23 7.28
CA LEU A 61 -3.05 -10.22 6.81
C LEU A 61 -3.49 -10.48 5.36
N LYS A 62 -2.53 -10.77 4.47
CA LYS A 62 -2.81 -11.09 3.07
C LYS A 62 -3.74 -12.29 2.95
N ARG A 63 -3.47 -13.37 3.70
CA ARG A 63 -4.32 -14.57 3.70
C ARG A 63 -5.72 -14.31 4.23
N PHE A 64 -5.85 -13.48 5.27
CA PHE A 64 -7.14 -13.09 5.81
C PHE A 64 -7.94 -12.27 4.80
N LEU A 65 -7.36 -11.21 4.26
CA LEU A 65 -8.03 -10.29 3.34
C LEU A 65 -8.38 -10.96 2.00
N ALA A 66 -7.57 -11.90 1.51
CA ALA A 66 -7.91 -12.69 0.33
C ALA A 66 -9.23 -13.46 0.50
N ARG A 67 -9.62 -13.81 1.74
CA ARG A 67 -10.87 -14.51 2.05
C ARG A 67 -12.00 -13.55 2.45
N ALA A 68 -11.69 -12.58 3.29
CA ALA A 68 -12.69 -11.71 3.92
C ALA A 68 -13.02 -10.45 3.12
N ALA A 69 -12.09 -9.99 2.27
CA ALA A 69 -12.21 -8.78 1.48
C ALA A 69 -11.47 -8.93 0.14
N PRO A 70 -11.86 -9.89 -0.73
CA PRO A 70 -11.16 -10.20 -1.99
C PRO A 70 -11.10 -9.03 -2.98
N GLN A 71 -11.97 -8.02 -2.81
CA GLN A 71 -11.93 -6.76 -3.54
C GLN A 71 -10.74 -5.85 -3.18
N THR A 72 -10.01 -6.18 -2.10
CA THR A 72 -8.88 -5.40 -1.62
C THR A 72 -7.63 -5.75 -2.42
N LEU A 73 -7.11 -4.80 -3.17
CA LEU A 73 -5.77 -4.91 -3.73
C LEU A 73 -4.75 -4.63 -2.63
N ILE A 74 -3.81 -5.52 -2.40
CA ILE A 74 -2.81 -5.37 -1.33
C ILE A 74 -1.45 -5.08 -1.95
N HIS A 75 -0.88 -3.93 -1.61
CA HIS A 75 0.51 -3.58 -1.89
C HIS A 75 1.31 -3.62 -0.59
N VAL A 76 2.41 -4.37 -0.57
CA VAL A 76 3.36 -4.35 0.55
C VAL A 76 4.47 -3.38 0.17
N PHE A 77 4.56 -2.27 0.91
CA PHE A 77 5.59 -1.27 0.70
C PHE A 77 6.86 -1.69 1.45
N ASP A 78 7.92 -1.92 0.68
CA ASP A 78 9.24 -2.29 1.16
C ASP A 78 10.29 -1.37 0.53
N ASP A 79 10.88 -0.50 1.34
CA ASP A 79 11.95 0.43 0.95
C ASP A 79 13.34 -0.02 1.42
N SER A 80 13.48 -1.25 1.93
CA SER A 80 14.77 -1.81 2.36
C SER A 80 15.81 -1.80 1.23
N ARG A 81 15.34 -1.93 -0.03
CA ARG A 81 16.18 -1.92 -1.23
C ARG A 81 16.42 -0.53 -1.80
N ASP A 82 15.75 0.50 -1.32
CA ASP A 82 15.90 1.87 -1.82
C ASP A 82 17.27 2.47 -1.47
N HIS A 83 17.90 1.99 -0.39
CA HIS A 83 19.18 2.47 0.11
C HIS A 83 20.39 1.86 -0.62
N ALA A 84 20.20 0.75 -1.35
CA ALA A 84 21.29 0.06 -2.06
C ALA A 84 21.69 0.74 -3.37
N LEU A 85 20.87 1.66 -3.87
CA LEU A 85 21.22 2.55 -4.98
C LEU A 85 21.41 3.95 -4.40
N CYS A 86 22.28 4.75 -5.00
CA CYS A 86 22.27 6.22 -4.92
C CYS A 86 20.97 6.79 -5.52
N ALA A 87 19.81 6.26 -5.12
CA ALA A 87 18.50 6.70 -5.51
C ALA A 87 18.29 8.04 -4.81
N GLY A 88 18.36 9.11 -5.61
CA GLY A 88 18.10 10.45 -5.15
C GLY A 88 16.74 10.59 -4.45
N ILE A 89 16.39 11.83 -4.15
CA ILE A 89 15.15 12.23 -3.46
C ILE A 89 13.91 11.99 -4.37
N ASP A 90 14.07 11.22 -5.44
CA ASP A 90 13.20 11.20 -6.60
C ASP A 90 12.28 9.98 -6.66
N CYS A 91 11.18 10.20 -7.35
CA CYS A 91 10.07 9.29 -7.62
C CYS A 91 10.44 7.98 -8.39
N ASN A 92 11.74 7.68 -8.51
CA ASN A 92 12.33 6.54 -9.20
C ASN A 92 12.88 5.47 -8.25
N ARG A 93 12.65 5.61 -6.94
CA ARG A 93 12.94 4.54 -5.98
C ARG A 93 12.21 3.25 -6.37
N PRO A 94 12.86 2.08 -6.29
CA PRO A 94 12.23 0.80 -6.61
C PRO A 94 10.89 0.59 -5.88
N SER A 95 10.82 0.90 -4.58
CA SER A 95 9.59 0.82 -3.79
C SER A 95 8.45 1.67 -4.37
N VAL A 96 8.76 2.91 -4.78
CA VAL A 96 7.82 3.87 -5.37
C VAL A 96 7.37 3.44 -6.76
N VAL A 97 8.27 2.85 -7.56
CA VAL A 97 7.94 2.31 -8.89
C VAL A 97 6.97 1.14 -8.76
N LEU A 98 7.21 0.21 -7.83
CA LEU A 98 6.30 -0.91 -7.56
C LEU A 98 4.94 -0.42 -7.07
N LEU A 99 4.91 0.60 -6.21
CA LEU A 99 3.67 1.21 -5.75
C LEU A 99 2.86 1.81 -6.91
N LYS A 100 3.53 2.50 -7.84
CA LYS A 100 2.88 3.04 -9.05
C LYS A 100 2.27 1.94 -9.92
N GLN A 101 2.92 0.79 -10.04
CA GLN A 101 2.35 -0.36 -10.75
C GLN A 101 1.06 -0.86 -10.09
N SER A 102 1.00 -0.87 -8.75
CA SER A 102 -0.24 -1.19 -8.03
C SER A 102 -1.35 -0.16 -8.24
N PHE A 103 -1.02 1.12 -8.42
CA PHE A 103 -2.01 2.12 -8.84
C PHE A 103 -2.59 1.80 -10.21
N SER A 104 -1.74 1.44 -11.18
CA SER A 104 -2.20 1.04 -12.52
C SER A 104 -3.09 -0.19 -12.49
N ALA A 105 -2.83 -1.15 -11.59
CA ALA A 105 -3.69 -2.32 -11.40
C ALA A 105 -5.07 -1.94 -10.84
N LEU A 106 -5.12 -1.01 -9.87
CA LEU A 106 -6.36 -0.47 -9.33
C LEU A 106 -7.20 0.23 -10.41
N THR A 107 -6.58 1.07 -11.24
CA THR A 107 -7.30 1.79 -12.32
C THR A 107 -7.73 0.87 -13.46
N SER A 108 -7.03 -0.25 -13.67
CA SER A 108 -7.34 -1.22 -14.73
C SER A 108 -8.38 -2.26 -14.33
N GLY A 109 -8.86 -2.25 -13.07
CA GLY A 109 -9.85 -3.20 -12.57
C GLY A 109 -9.34 -4.65 -12.47
N HIS A 110 -8.02 -4.86 -12.46
CA HIS A 110 -7.43 -6.20 -12.42
C HIS A 110 -7.20 -6.60 -10.97
N ILE A 111 -8.12 -7.38 -10.39
CA ILE A 111 -7.94 -8.05 -9.09
C ILE A 111 -7.23 -9.37 -9.36
N PRO A 112 -5.95 -9.55 -9.00
CA PRO A 112 -5.29 -10.84 -9.12
C PRO A 112 -5.88 -11.78 -8.07
N LEU A 113 -6.54 -12.85 -8.54
CA LEU A 113 -6.85 -14.03 -7.75
C LEU A 113 -5.64 -14.96 -7.83
N ASP A 114 -4.77 -14.93 -6.83
CA ASP A 114 -3.80 -16.01 -6.55
C ASP A 114 -3.76 -16.29 -5.04
#